data_AF-W4PEH6-F1
#
_entry.id   AF-W4PEH6-F1
#
_cell.length_a   1.000
_cell.length_b   1.000
_cell.length_c   1.000
_cell.angle_alpha   90.00
_cell.angle_beta   90.00
_cell.angle_gamma   90.00
#
_symmetry.space_group_name_H-M   'P 1'
#
loop_
_entity.id
_entity.type
_entity.pdbx_description
1 polymer ?
#
loop_
_entity_poly.entity_id
_entity_poly.type
_entity_poly.pdbx_seq_one_letter_code
_entity_poly.pdbx_strand_id
1 'polypeptide(L)'
;MAKYSKKVVERVVGLVKSDTYTIAEICQQVGISQATFHRWQEEHEDFALAIEEARESRTQFFVQEAKKSLLKKIQGYEVTETKVVTIPTKGDHSKLLSRNRRQRRSIFSPTRRQLSSP
;
A
#
# COMPACT_ATOMS: atom_id res chain seq x y z
N MET A 1 33.36 -10.48 -8.21
CA MET A 1 32.75 -9.92 -6.98
C MET A 1 32.26 -8.52 -7.27
N ALA A 2 31.03 -8.18 -6.91
CA ALA A 2 30.56 -6.79 -7.03
C ALA A 2 31.33 -5.91 -6.05
N LYS A 3 31.76 -4.73 -6.52
CA LYS A 3 32.53 -3.78 -5.70
C LYS A 3 31.57 -2.92 -4.88
N TYR A 4 31.86 -2.76 -3.59
CA TYR A 4 31.11 -1.83 -2.75
C TYR A 4 31.29 -0.41 -3.30
N SER A 5 30.18 0.25 -3.63
CA SER A 5 30.15 1.59 -4.18
C SER A 5 28.94 2.33 -3.66
N LYS A 6 29.10 3.61 -3.28
CA LYS A 6 28.01 4.45 -2.79
C LYS A 6 26.80 4.47 -3.73
N LYS A 7 27.04 4.51 -5.04
CA LYS A 7 25.97 4.48 -6.06
C LYS A 7 25.12 3.21 -6.01
N VAL A 8 25.77 2.07 -5.73
CA VAL A 8 25.10 0.77 -5.61
C VAL A 8 24.27 0.73 -4.33
N VAL A 9 24.86 1.19 -3.22
CA VAL A 9 24.19 1.29 -1.92
C VAL A 9 22.96 2.18 -1.97
N GLU A 10 23.09 3.40 -2.50
CA GLU A 10 21.97 4.35 -2.66
C GLU A 10 20.83 3.74 -3.48
N ARG A 11 21.17 3.01 -4.55
CA ARG A 11 20.20 2.33 -5.39
C ARG A 11 19.49 1.20 -4.66
N VAL A 12 20.21 0.39 -3.88
CA VAL A 12 19.62 -0.67 -3.04
C VAL A 12 18.67 -0.07 -2.00
N VAL A 13 19.12 0.94 -1.24
CA VAL A 13 18.32 1.61 -0.21
C VAL A 13 17.07 2.25 -0.83
N GLY A 14 17.21 2.90 -1.98
CA GLY A 14 16.08 3.47 -2.71
C GLY A 14 15.05 2.42 -3.13
N LEU A 15 15.49 1.24 -3.58
CA LEU A 15 14.60 0.14 -3.94
C LEU A 15 13.90 -0.46 -2.72
N VAL A 16 14.60 -0.61 -1.58
CA VAL A 16 14.00 -1.09 -0.32
C VAL A 16 12.91 -0.14 0.18
N LYS A 17 13.14 1.17 0.06
CA LYS A 17 12.18 2.21 0.45
C LYS A 17 10.94 2.26 -0.46
N SER A 18 11.06 1.80 -1.70
CA SER A 18 9.99 1.84 -2.71
C SER A 18 8.97 0.70 -2.60
N ASP A 19 9.12 -0.21 -1.63
CA ASP A 19 8.11 -1.19 -1.19
C ASP A 19 7.74 -2.32 -2.18
N THR A 20 8.20 -2.24 -3.43
CA THR A 20 7.73 -3.10 -4.54
C THR A 20 8.55 -4.36 -4.78
N TYR A 21 9.73 -4.47 -4.17
CA TYR A 21 10.68 -5.55 -4.46
C TYR A 21 11.14 -6.26 -3.19
N THR A 22 11.28 -7.58 -3.29
CA THR A 22 11.96 -8.42 -2.30
C THR A 22 13.47 -8.22 -2.37
N ILE A 23 14.20 -8.56 -1.31
CA ILE A 23 15.67 -8.45 -1.31
C ILE A 23 16.30 -9.28 -2.43
N ALA A 24 15.71 -10.43 -2.77
CA ALA A 24 16.17 -11.24 -3.90
C ALA A 24 16.06 -10.50 -5.24
N GLU A 25 14.94 -9.84 -5.49
CA GLU A 25 14.71 -9.05 -6.71
C GLU A 25 15.61 -7.81 -6.75
N ILE A 26 15.78 -7.13 -5.61
CA ILE A 26 16.70 -5.99 -5.50
C ILE A 26 18.14 -6.43 -5.82
N CYS A 27 18.57 -7.57 -5.27
CA CYS A 27 19.89 -8.13 -5.54
C CYS A 27 20.07 -8.43 -7.05
N GLN A 28 19.07 -9.03 -7.69
CA GLN A 28 19.10 -9.28 -9.14
C GLN A 28 19.14 -7.98 -9.96
N GLN A 29 18.32 -6.99 -9.61
CA GLN A 29 18.21 -5.73 -10.34
C GLN A 29 19.46 -4.85 -10.22
N VAL A 30 20.18 -4.98 -9.11
CA VAL A 30 21.43 -4.25 -8.85
C VAL A 30 22.67 -5.05 -9.30
N GLY A 31 22.51 -6.34 -9.59
CA GLY A 31 23.60 -7.21 -10.05
C GLY A 31 24.52 -7.70 -8.92
N ILE A 32 23.99 -7.86 -7.71
CA ILE A 32 24.71 -8.41 -6.55
C ILE A 32 24.12 -9.76 -6.14
N SER A 33 24.93 -10.61 -5.51
CA SER A 33 24.41 -11.83 -4.88
C SER A 33 23.83 -11.51 -3.49
N GLN A 34 22.86 -12.30 -3.04
CA GLN A 34 22.30 -12.16 -1.68
C GLN A 34 23.39 -12.34 -0.60
N ALA A 35 24.35 -13.24 -0.84
CA ALA A 35 25.50 -13.39 0.05
C ALA A 35 26.34 -12.10 0.16
N THR A 36 26.51 -11.37 -0.95
CA THR A 36 27.20 -10.08 -0.94
C THR A 36 26.40 -9.04 -0.17
N PHE A 37 25.08 -9.03 -0.31
CA PHE A 37 24.19 -8.15 0.43
C PHE A 37 24.32 -8.36 1.94
N HIS A 38 24.20 -9.61 2.40
CA HIS A 38 24.35 -9.94 3.84
C HIS A 38 25.74 -9.61 4.36
N ARG A 39 26.79 -9.94 3.60
CA ARG A 39 28.16 -9.58 3.97
C ARG A 39 28.34 -8.07 4.11
N TRP A 40 27.74 -7.26 3.22
CA TRP A 40 27.80 -5.81 3.34
C TRP A 40 27.04 -5.28 4.56
N GLN A 41 25.99 -5.96 5.02
CA GLN A 41 25.33 -5.59 6.28
C GLN A 41 26.21 -5.89 7.50
N GLU A 42 27.03 -6.95 7.44
CA GLU A 42 27.97 -7.30 8.51
C GLU A 42 29.22 -6.42 8.51
N GLU A 43 29.76 -6.10 7.33
CA GLU A 43 30.99 -5.32 7.15
C GLU A 43 30.77 -3.80 7.26
N HIS A 44 29.55 -3.32 7.00
CA HIS A 44 29.24 -1.89 6.96
C HIS A 44 27.97 -1.56 7.76
N GLU A 45 28.17 -1.07 8.99
CA GLU A 45 27.08 -0.68 9.88
C GLU A 45 26.19 0.43 9.27
N ASP A 46 26.78 1.40 8.57
CA ASP A 46 26.03 2.45 7.85
C ASP A 46 25.04 1.86 6.82
N PHE A 47 25.44 0.78 6.15
CA PHE A 47 24.59 0.10 5.19
C PHE A 47 23.46 -0.66 5.89
N ALA A 48 23.78 -1.35 6.99
CA ALA A 48 22.78 -2.04 7.80
C ALA A 48 21.72 -1.06 8.34
N LEU A 49 22.15 0.07 8.90
CA LEU A 49 21.28 1.12 9.42
C LEU A 49 20.37 1.70 8.33
N ALA A 50 20.92 2.00 7.15
CA ALA A 50 20.12 2.53 6.05
C ALA A 50 19.05 1.55 5.56
N ILE A 51 19.33 0.24 5.58
CA ILE A 51 18.37 -0.80 5.23
C ILE A 51 17.28 -0.93 6.29
N GLU A 52 17.64 -0.90 7.58
CA GLU A 52 16.67 -0.96 8.68
C GLU A 52 15.77 0.28 8.71
N GLU A 53 16.31 1.48 8.52
CA GLU A 53 15.51 2.71 8.41
C GLU A 53 14.54 2.65 7.21
N ALA A 54 14.98 2.12 6.08
CA ALA A 54 14.12 1.91 4.92
C ALA A 54 12.99 0.90 5.21
N ARG A 55 13.25 -0.16 6.00
CA ARG A 55 12.24 -1.13 6.44
C ARG A 55 11.30 -0.55 7.49
N GLU A 56 11.81 0.24 8.41
CA GLU A 56 11.03 0.84 9.48
C GLU A 56 10.09 1.91 8.93
N SER A 57 10.58 2.79 8.06
CA SER A 57 9.75 3.80 7.39
C SER A 57 8.61 3.16 6.59
N ARG A 58 8.89 2.05 5.89
CA ARG A 58 7.89 1.19 5.25
C ARG A 58 6.86 0.67 6.26
N THR A 59 7.32 0.08 7.35
CA THR A 59 6.44 -0.51 8.37
C THR A 59 5.56 0.56 9.02
N GLN A 60 6.11 1.73 9.34
CA GLN A 60 5.39 2.86 9.89
C GLN A 60 4.29 3.35 8.94
N PHE A 61 4.57 3.41 7.63
CA PHE A 61 3.55 3.76 6.62
C PHE A 61 2.37 2.80 6.65
N PHE A 62 2.61 1.49 6.65
CA PHE A 62 1.55 0.48 6.75
C PHE A 62 0.78 0.56 8.06
N VAL A 63 1.46 0.78 9.19
CA VAL A 63 0.81 0.95 10.49
C VAL A 63 -0.10 2.18 10.48
N GLN A 64 0.33 3.29 9.88
CA GLN A 64 -0.49 4.49 9.74
C GLN A 64 -1.73 4.25 8.87
N GLU A 65 -1.58 3.61 7.71
CA GLU A 65 -2.71 3.29 6.84
C GLU A 65 -3.67 2.28 7.47
N ALA A 66 -3.15 1.27 8.19
CA ALA A 66 -3.96 0.34 8.96
C ALA A 66 -4.74 1.06 10.08
N LYS A 67 -4.07 1.94 10.85
CA LYS A 67 -4.73 2.79 11.85
C LYS A 67 -5.83 3.64 11.24
N LYS A 68 -5.58 4.28 10.08
CA LYS A 68 -6.60 5.02 9.34
C LYS A 68 -7.77 4.12 8.96
N SER A 69 -7.51 2.95 8.36
CA SER A 69 -8.51 1.96 7.94
C SER A 69 -9.36 1.41 9.10
N LEU A 70 -8.78 1.28 10.28
CA LEU A 70 -9.51 0.96 11.52
C LEU A 70 -10.34 2.15 12.01
N LEU A 71 -9.80 3.37 11.96
CA LEU A 71 -10.48 4.60 12.36
C LEU A 71 -11.72 4.90 11.49
N LYS A 72 -11.56 4.93 10.15
CA LYS A 72 -12.17 3.90 9.30
C LYS A 72 -13.49 3.29 9.82
N LYS A 73 -13.41 2.01 10.06
CA LYS A 73 -14.52 1.18 10.53
C LYS A 73 -15.17 1.68 11.83
N ILE A 74 -14.42 2.31 12.75
CA ILE A 74 -14.94 2.79 14.05
C ILE A 74 -15.89 3.99 13.89
N GLN A 75 -15.51 4.99 13.09
CA GLN A 75 -16.28 6.23 12.93
C GLN A 75 -17.51 6.05 12.03
N GLY A 76 -17.59 4.94 11.30
CA GLY A 76 -18.60 4.69 10.27
C GLY A 76 -18.26 5.46 9.00
N TYR A 77 -18.02 4.77 7.88
CA TYR A 77 -17.68 5.42 6.61
C TYR A 77 -18.80 5.20 5.61
N GLU A 78 -19.21 6.28 4.94
CA GLU A 78 -20.19 6.23 3.87
C GLU A 78 -19.52 5.66 2.60
N VAL A 79 -19.87 4.42 2.23
CA VAL A 79 -19.47 3.85 0.94
C VAL A 79 -20.47 4.34 -0.11
N THR A 80 -19.98 5.13 -1.07
CA THR A 80 -20.78 5.53 -2.24
C THR A 80 -20.43 4.63 -3.41
N GLU A 81 -21.12 3.50 -3.53
CA GLU A 81 -20.92 2.58 -4.66
C GLU A 81 -21.57 3.16 -5.92
N THR A 82 -20.76 3.53 -6.92
CA THR A 82 -21.22 4.09 -8.19
C THR A 82 -21.25 2.99 -9.24
N LYS A 83 -22.40 2.35 -9.44
CA LYS A 83 -22.60 1.36 -10.51
C LYS A 83 -23.02 2.06 -11.79
N VAL A 84 -22.14 2.06 -12.80
CA VAL A 84 -22.44 2.55 -14.15
C VAL A 84 -22.99 1.39 -14.97
N VAL A 85 -24.27 1.46 -15.34
CA VAL A 85 -24.89 0.50 -16.27
C VAL A 85 -24.95 1.16 -17.64
N THR A 86 -24.11 0.69 -18.57
CA THR A 86 -24.16 1.08 -19.97
C THR A 86 -25.25 0.27 -20.66
N ILE A 87 -26.39 0.90 -20.96
CA ILE A 87 -27.44 0.29 -21.79
C ILE A 87 -27.20 0.75 -23.23
N PRO A 88 -26.90 -0.16 -24.18
CA PRO A 88 -26.82 0.20 -25.59
C PRO A 88 -28.23 0.44 -26.13
N THR A 89 -28.54 1.68 -26.51
CA THR A 89 -29.77 2.01 -27.25
C THR A 89 -29.50 1.76 -28.73
N LYS A 90 -30.25 0.84 -29.35
CA LYS A 90 -30.34 0.79 -30.80
C LYS A 90 -31.07 2.05 -31.26
N GLY A 91 -30.35 2.96 -31.92
CA GLY A 91 -30.98 3.76 -32.98
C GLY A 91 -30.81 5.28 -32.95
N ASP A 92 -30.41 5.96 -31.88
CA ASP A 92 -30.37 7.43 -31.90
C ASP A 92 -29.21 8.03 -31.08
N HIS A 93 -28.34 8.76 -31.77
CA HIS A 93 -27.08 9.31 -31.24
C HIS A 93 -27.19 10.63 -30.46
N SER A 94 -28.38 11.23 -30.24
CA SER A 94 -28.41 12.66 -29.89
C SER A 94 -29.06 13.06 -28.56
N LYS A 95 -29.55 12.14 -27.71
CA LYS A 95 -30.11 12.56 -26.40
C LYS A 95 -29.76 11.59 -25.26
N LEU A 96 -28.63 11.87 -24.59
CA LEU A 96 -28.31 11.28 -23.28
C LEU A 96 -29.21 11.92 -22.20
N LEU A 97 -30.33 11.29 -21.91
CA LEU A 97 -31.15 11.58 -20.73
C LEU A 97 -30.53 10.88 -19.51
N SER A 98 -29.83 11.63 -18.66
CA SER A 98 -29.37 11.14 -17.36
C SER A 98 -30.57 11.01 -16.43
N ARG A 99 -30.99 9.77 -16.12
CA ARG A 99 -32.12 9.51 -15.22
C ARG A 99 -31.70 8.72 -13.99
N ASN A 100 -31.73 9.47 -12.89
CA ASN A 100 -31.99 9.17 -11.49
C ASN A 100 -31.12 8.17 -10.70
N ARG A 101 -30.57 8.70 -9.60
CA ARG A 101 -29.55 8.16 -8.70
C ARG A 101 -30.21 7.59 -7.45
N ARG A 102 -30.20 6.26 -7.26
CA ARG A 102 -30.48 5.67 -5.94
C ARG A 102 -29.19 5.58 -5.15
N GLN A 103 -28.99 6.48 -4.18
CA GLN A 103 -27.98 6.33 -3.14
C GLN A 103 -28.48 5.35 -2.08
N ARG A 104 -27.88 4.16 -1.99
CA ARG A 104 -28.04 3.31 -0.80
C ARG A 104 -27.02 3.75 0.24
N ARG A 105 -27.49 4.42 1.28
CA ARG A 105 -26.72 4.68 2.51
C ARG A 105 -26.65 3.39 3.31
N SER A 106 -25.47 2.82 3.48
CA SER A 106 -25.25 1.74 4.45
C SER A 106 -24.28 2.26 5.52
N ILE A 107 -24.81 2.49 6.72
CA ILE A 107 -24.01 2.72 7.91
C ILE A 107 -23.67 1.32 8.44
N PHE A 108 -22.42 0.91 8.32
CA PHE A 108 -21.95 -0.26 9.06
C PHE A 108 -21.71 0.19 10.50
N SER A 109 -22.76 0.14 11.32
CA SER A 109 -22.68 0.43 12.75
C SER A 109 -21.83 -0.66 13.41
N PRO A 110 -20.78 -0.34 14.19
CA PRO A 110 -20.20 -1.32 15.08
C PRO A 110 -21.33 -1.73 16.04
N THR A 111 -21.64 -3.02 16.05
CA THR A 111 -22.72 -3.63 16.83
C THR A 111 -22.82 -2.97 18.20
N ARG A 112 -23.90 -2.22 18.42
CA ARG A 112 -24.29 -1.70 19.73
C ARG A 112 -24.44 -2.92 20.63
N ARG A 113 -23.39 -3.25 21.37
CA ARG A 113 -23.43 -4.26 22.44
C ARG A 113 -24.55 -3.78 23.36
N GLN A 114 -25.69 -4.45 23.28
CA GLN A 114 -26.80 -4.21 24.19
C GLN A 114 -26.25 -4.49 25.59
N LEU A 115 -26.02 -3.42 26.35
CA LEU A 115 -25.90 -3.49 27.80
C LEU A 115 -27.30 -3.85 28.31
N SER A 116 -27.60 -5.15 28.35
CA SER A 116 -28.65 -5.68 29.20
C SER A 116 -28.08 -5.71 30.62
N SER A 117 -28.32 -4.63 31.37
CA SER A 117 -28.15 -4.61 32.82
C SER A 117 -29.13 -5.61 33.46
N PRO A 118 -28.72 -6.39 34.48
CA PRO A 118 -29.65 -6.99 35.43
C PRO A 118 -30.23 -5.95 36.40
#